data_AF-A0A536GEX3-F1
#
_entry.id   AF-A0A536GEX3-F1
#
_cell.length_a   1.000
_cell.length_b   1.000
_cell.length_c   1.000
_cell.angle_alpha   90.00
_cell.angle_beta   90.00
_cell.angle_gamma   90.00
#
_symmetry.space_group_name_H-M   'P 1'
#
loop_
_entity.id
_entity.type
_entity.pdbx_description
1 polymer ?
#
loop_
_entity_poly.entity_id
_entity_poly.type
_entity_poly.pdbx_seq_one_letter_code
_entity_poly.pdbx_strand_id
1 'polypeptide(L)'
;MTDRPDPDLTASRARESLEPEESVVAELSGTGAVLLATDRRVLIVRDRAGFRPRSGIRSWPYGDIVSVSLSRPVRGQGVFVVRSGTYPWQAVSVFFASQLLPEAERALGAIRRHLRQDAGRR
;
A
#
# COMPACT_ATOMS: atom_id res chain seq x y z
N MET A 1 27.16 -1.32 -9.66
CA MET A 1 26.35 -0.10 -9.83
C MET A 1 25.05 -0.35 -9.07
N THR A 2 24.99 0.09 -7.81
CA THR A 2 23.90 -0.27 -6.90
C THR A 2 22.72 0.66 -7.20
N ASP A 3 21.72 0.14 -7.91
CA ASP A 3 20.44 0.80 -8.16
C ASP A 3 19.69 0.89 -6.82
N ARG A 4 20.01 1.94 -6.05
CA ARG A 4 19.37 2.19 -4.77
C ARG A 4 17.99 2.74 -5.08
N PRO A 5 16.91 2.15 -4.54
CA PRO A 5 15.56 2.61 -4.84
C PRO A 5 15.42 4.08 -4.47
N ASP A 6 14.98 4.88 -5.44
CA ASP A 6 14.66 6.29 -5.25
C ASP A 6 13.23 6.40 -4.69
N PRO A 7 13.08 6.75 -3.40
CA PRO A 7 11.77 6.86 -2.77
C PRO A 7 10.91 7.96 -3.38
N ASP A 8 11.53 9.05 -3.86
CA ASP A 8 10.82 10.21 -4.39
C ASP A 8 10.27 9.90 -5.77
N LEU A 9 11.04 9.17 -6.60
CA LEU A 9 10.57 8.67 -7.89
C LEU A 9 9.42 7.67 -7.73
N THR A 10 9.52 6.77 -6.74
CA THR A 10 8.46 5.78 -6.48
C THR A 10 7.17 6.46 -6.01
N ALA A 11 7.27 7.46 -5.13
CA ALA A 11 6.13 8.23 -4.65
C ALA A 11 5.49 9.08 -5.76
N SER A 12 6.31 9.69 -6.62
CA SER A 12 5.84 10.45 -7.78
C SER A 12 5.03 9.57 -8.74
N ARG A 13 5.58 8.41 -9.09
CA ARG A 13 4.88 7.41 -9.93
C ARG A 13 3.58 6.90 -9.29
N ALA A 14 3.54 6.80 -7.96
CA ALA A 14 2.33 6.42 -7.26
C ALA A 14 1.23 7.50 -7.40
N ARG A 15 1.60 8.78 -7.30
CA ARG A 15 0.66 9.90 -7.48
C ARG A 15 0.22 10.08 -8.93
N GLU A 16 1.09 9.83 -9.90
CA GLU A 16 0.73 9.80 -11.33
C GLU A 16 -0.26 8.70 -11.69
N SER A 17 -0.42 7.68 -10.84
CA SER A 17 -1.36 6.58 -11.04
C SER A 17 -2.76 6.87 -10.49
N LEU A 18 -2.99 8.06 -9.92
CA LEU A 18 -4.28 8.46 -9.36
C LEU A 18 -5.23 8.94 -10.46
N GLU A 19 -6.52 8.66 -10.29
CA GLU A 19 -7.54 9.30 -11.14
C GLU A 19 -7.65 10.81 -10.83
N PRO A 20 -8.11 11.67 -11.75
CA PRO A 20 -8.12 13.13 -11.57
C PRO A 20 -8.86 13.68 -10.33
N GLU A 21 -9.78 12.90 -9.76
CA GLU A 21 -10.55 13.25 -8.56
C GLU A 21 -10.21 12.37 -7.35
N GLU A 22 -9.28 11.43 -7.51
CA GLU A 22 -8.88 10.51 -6.45
C GLU A 22 -7.96 11.22 -5.47
N SER A 23 -8.34 11.21 -4.19
CA SER A 23 -7.62 11.95 -3.14
C SER A 23 -6.84 10.98 -2.25
N VAL A 24 -5.57 11.27 -1.99
CA VAL A 24 -4.75 10.49 -1.05
C VAL A 24 -5.17 10.79 0.38
N VAL A 25 -5.56 9.76 1.12
CA VAL A 25 -5.95 9.84 2.53
C VAL A 25 -4.80 9.44 3.45
N ALA A 26 -3.96 8.50 3.01
CA ALA A 26 -2.76 8.11 3.71
C ALA A 26 -1.68 7.56 2.77
N GLU A 27 -0.43 7.68 3.18
CA GLU A 27 0.74 7.24 2.44
C GLU A 27 1.74 6.54 3.36
N LEU A 28 2.38 5.49 2.85
CA LEU A 28 3.46 4.77 3.50
C LEU A 28 4.57 4.50 2.48
N SER A 29 5.68 5.22 2.63
CA SER A 29 6.89 5.05 1.81
C SER A 29 7.77 3.93 2.36
N GLY A 30 7.43 2.70 1.97
CA GLY A 30 8.18 1.51 2.35
C GLY A 30 9.50 1.32 1.60
N THR A 31 10.22 0.25 1.94
CA THR A 31 11.46 -0.16 1.29
C THR A 31 11.18 -0.68 -0.12
N GLY A 32 11.51 0.12 -1.13
CA GLY A 32 11.31 -0.22 -2.55
C GLY A 32 9.85 -0.26 -2.99
N ALA A 33 8.94 0.30 -2.18
CA ALA A 33 7.52 0.37 -2.48
C ALA A 33 6.84 1.54 -1.77
N VAL A 34 5.85 2.15 -2.40
CA VAL A 34 4.95 3.13 -1.78
C VAL A 34 3.55 2.53 -1.75
N LEU A 35 2.90 2.63 -0.59
CA LEU A 35 1.48 2.34 -0.43
C LEU A 35 0.72 3.66 -0.32
N LEU A 36 -0.31 3.82 -1.17
CA LEU A 36 -1.27 4.91 -1.07
C LEU A 36 -2.64 4.32 -0.71
N ALA A 37 -3.27 4.87 0.32
CA ALA A 37 -4.69 4.68 0.57
C ALA A 37 -5.42 5.95 0.11
N THR A 38 -6.36 5.79 -0.81
CA THR A 38 -7.14 6.90 -1.36
C THR A 38 -8.57 6.84 -0.85
N ASP A 39 -9.39 7.81 -1.23
CA ASP A 39 -10.84 7.77 -0.96
C ASP A 39 -11.55 6.64 -1.72
N ARG A 40 -10.91 6.03 -2.73
CA ARG A 40 -11.51 5.04 -3.65
C ARG A 40 -10.89 3.63 -3.57
N ARG A 41 -9.58 3.52 -3.33
CA ARG A 41 -8.83 2.26 -3.42
C ARG A 41 -7.52 2.29 -2.64
N VAL A 42 -6.86 1.15 -2.56
CA VAL A 42 -5.47 1.04 -2.12
C VAL A 42 -4.58 0.79 -3.33
N LEU A 43 -3.48 1.52 -3.44
CA LEU A 43 -2.44 1.32 -4.45
C LEU A 43 -1.12 0.95 -3.77
N ILE A 44 -0.38 0.02 -4.36
CA ILE A 44 1.01 -0.27 -4.02
C ILE A 44 1.83 -0.15 -5.30
N VAL A 45 2.81 0.75 -5.28
CA VAL A 45 3.75 0.97 -6.38
C VAL A 45 5.13 0.54 -5.93
N ARG A 46 5.71 -0.42 -6.64
CA ARG A 46 7.06 -0.93 -6.39
C ARG A 46 8.06 -0.36 -7.37
N ASP A 47 9.30 -0.26 -6.90
CA ASP A 47 10.42 0.09 -7.75
C ASP A 47 10.70 -1.03 -8.79
N ARG A 48 10.96 -0.62 -10.03
CA ARG A 48 10.93 -1.50 -11.21
C ARG A 48 12.31 -2.12 -11.44
N ALA A 49 12.48 -3.34 -10.96
CA ALA A 49 13.45 -4.28 -11.55
C ALA A 49 13.05 -5.75 -11.42
N GLY A 50 12.36 -6.15 -10.33
CA GLY A 50 12.13 -7.57 -10.02
C GLY A 50 10.68 -8.06 -9.93
N PHE A 51 9.68 -7.19 -10.04
CA PHE A 51 8.30 -7.54 -9.65
C PHE A 51 7.30 -7.53 -10.81
N ARG A 52 6.36 -8.49 -10.79
CA ARG A 52 5.17 -8.52 -11.65
C ARG A 52 3.97 -7.89 -10.92
N PRO A 53 3.11 -7.08 -11.59
CA PRO A 53 3.18 -6.70 -13.01
C PRO A 53 4.42 -5.84 -13.30
N ARG A 54 4.90 -5.83 -14.56
CA ARG A 54 6.09 -5.05 -14.95
C ARG A 54 5.93 -3.54 -14.69
N SER A 55 4.69 -3.06 -14.57
CA SER A 55 4.39 -1.71 -14.14
C SER A 55 4.82 -1.42 -12.69
N GLY A 56 4.98 -2.45 -11.85
CA GLY A 56 5.22 -2.34 -10.41
C GLY A 56 3.99 -1.90 -9.62
N ILE A 57 2.86 -1.62 -10.30
CA ILE A 57 1.67 -1.03 -9.70
C ILE A 57 0.63 -2.14 -9.49
N ARG A 58 0.10 -2.23 -8.28
CA ARG A 58 -1.08 -3.03 -7.94
C ARG A 58 -2.08 -2.13 -7.23
N SER A 59 -3.35 -2.25 -7.59
CA SER A 59 -4.42 -1.49 -6.98
C SER A 59 -5.62 -2.36 -6.69
N TRP A 60 -6.36 -2.04 -5.63
CA TRP A 60 -7.54 -2.77 -5.20
C TRP A 60 -8.62 -1.79 -4.73
N PRO A 61 -9.82 -1.80 -5.31
CA PRO A 61 -10.96 -1.14 -4.68
C PRO A 61 -11.21 -1.77 -3.31
N TYR A 62 -11.75 -0.99 -2.38
CA TYR A 62 -11.95 -1.45 -1.00
C TYR A 62 -12.80 -2.73 -0.91
N GLY A 63 -13.81 -2.87 -1.78
CA GLY A 63 -14.63 -4.08 -1.88
C GLY A 63 -13.91 -5.39 -2.23
N ASP A 64 -12.68 -5.33 -2.76
CA ASP A 64 -11.88 -6.51 -3.13
C ASP A 64 -10.83 -6.89 -2.07
N ILE A 65 -10.66 -6.03 -1.05
CA ILE A 65 -9.72 -6.25 0.04
C ILE A 65 -10.40 -7.08 1.13
N VAL A 66 -9.83 -8.25 1.39
CA VAL A 66 -10.30 -9.16 2.44
C VAL A 66 -9.83 -8.70 3.81
N SER A 67 -8.56 -8.31 3.92
CA SER A 67 -8.00 -7.84 5.19
C SER A 67 -6.74 -7.01 4.99
N VAL A 68 -6.44 -6.18 6.00
CA VAL A 68 -5.16 -5.52 6.16
C VAL A 68 -4.58 -5.80 7.54
N SER A 69 -3.28 -6.06 7.60
CA SER A 69 -2.56 -6.32 8.85
C SER A 69 -1.25 -5.57 8.90
N LEU A 70 -0.90 -5.12 10.10
CA LEU A 70 0.33 -4.40 10.41
C LEU A 70 1.12 -5.19 11.45
N SER A 71 2.34 -5.59 11.09
CA SER A 71 3.30 -6.16 12.02
C SER A 71 4.21 -5.05 12.55
N ARG A 72 4.31 -4.95 13.88
CA ARG A 72 5.19 -3.99 14.54
C ARG A 72 6.66 -4.23 14.12
N PRO A 73 7.48 -3.18 14.06
CA PRO A 73 8.87 -3.32 13.68
C PRO A 73 9.65 -4.23 14.64
N VAL A 74 10.36 -5.20 14.08
CA VAL A 74 11.32 -6.05 14.80
C VAL A 74 12.67 -5.87 14.12
N ARG A 75 13.73 -5.61 14.90
CA ARG A 75 15.09 -5.29 14.37
C ARG A 75 15.08 -4.15 13.33
N GLY A 76 14.26 -3.13 13.56
CA GLY A 76 14.22 -1.92 12.75
C GLY A 76 13.30 -1.97 11.52
N GLN A 77 12.63 -3.09 11.24
CA GLN A 77 11.76 -3.25 10.07
C GLN A 77 10.37 -3.76 10.45
N GLY A 78 9.33 -3.09 9.98
CA GLY A 78 7.93 -3.50 10.08
C GLY A 78 7.36 -3.98 8.74
N VAL A 79 6.16 -4.58 8.77
CA VAL A 79 5.49 -5.11 7.57
C VAL A 79 4.01 -4.72 7.56
N PHE A 80 3.56 -4.11 6.47
CA PHE A 80 2.17 -3.89 6.16
C PHE A 80 1.72 -4.92 5.12
N VAL A 81 0.60 -5.61 5.34
CA VAL A 81 0.09 -6.64 4.42
C VAL A 81 -1.32 -6.32 4.00
N VAL A 82 -1.55 -6.32 2.69
CA VAL A 82 -2.88 -6.26 2.07
C VAL A 82 -3.22 -7.65 1.54
N ARG A 83 -4.40 -8.18 1.90
CA ARG A 83 -4.94 -9.43 1.35
C ARG A 83 -6.18 -9.14 0.52
N SER A 84 -6.28 -9.72 -0.67
CA SER A 84 -7.36 -9.47 -1.63
C SER A 84 -7.82 -10.73 -2.35
N GLY A 85 -9.02 -10.67 -2.93
CA GLY A 85 -9.59 -11.72 -3.78
C GLY A 85 -10.23 -12.89 -3.01
N THR A 86 -10.66 -13.91 -3.75
CA THR A 86 -11.24 -15.13 -3.19
C THR A 86 -10.16 -16.08 -2.66
N TYR A 87 -10.54 -17.02 -1.80
CA TYR A 87 -9.60 -18.00 -1.27
C TYR A 87 -9.08 -18.92 -2.40
N PRO A 88 -7.75 -19.22 -2.46
CA PRO A 88 -6.70 -18.73 -1.58
C PRO A 88 -6.35 -17.26 -1.86
N TRP A 89 -6.35 -16.44 -0.80
CA TRP A 89 -6.16 -15.00 -0.92
C TRP A 89 -4.79 -14.64 -1.50
N GLN A 90 -4.75 -13.58 -2.30
CA GLN A 90 -3.48 -12.95 -2.69
C GLN A 90 -3.02 -12.02 -1.56
N ALA A 91 -1.74 -12.07 -1.21
CA ALA A 91 -1.14 -11.20 -0.20
C ALA A 91 0.00 -10.37 -0.79
N VAL A 92 -0.03 -9.06 -0.55
CA VAL A 92 1.05 -8.14 -0.92
C VAL A 92 1.57 -7.47 0.35
N SER A 93 2.89 -7.56 0.54
CA SER A 93 3.57 -6.96 1.69
C SER A 93 4.34 -5.71 1.30
N VAL A 94 4.33 -4.71 2.17
CA VAL A 94 5.15 -3.50 2.11
C VAL A 94 5.98 -3.45 3.38
N PHE A 95 7.29 -3.57 3.22
CA PHE A 95 8.23 -3.44 4.32
C PHE A 95 8.52 -1.96 4.57
N PHE A 96 8.70 -1.56 5.82
CA PHE A 96 9.00 -0.17 6.16
C PHE A 96 9.96 -0.08 7.34
N ALA A 97 10.71 1.02 7.42
CA ALA A 97 11.62 1.29 8.54
C ALA A 97 10.83 1.62 9.81
N SER A 98 11.34 1.25 10.98
CA SER A 98 10.65 1.43 12.26
C SER A 98 10.14 2.85 12.55
N GLN A 99 10.88 3.86 12.10
CA GLN A 99 10.49 5.28 12.16
C GLN A 99 9.19 5.62 11.44
N LEU A 100 8.75 4.77 10.49
CA LEU A 100 7.53 4.94 9.71
C LEU A 100 6.33 4.20 10.32
N LEU A 101 6.44 3.73 11.56
CA LEU A 101 5.31 3.09 12.26
C LEU A 101 4.09 4.03 12.36
N PRO A 102 4.22 5.34 12.70
CA PRO A 102 3.08 6.25 12.73
C PRO A 102 2.36 6.36 11.38
N GLU A 103 3.11 6.43 10.28
CA GLU A 103 2.61 6.46 8.90
C GLU A 103 1.85 5.16 8.58
N ALA A 104 2.43 4.02 8.95
CA ALA A 104 1.81 2.71 8.74
C ALA A 104 0.51 2.54 9.55
N GLU A 105 0.47 3.06 10.78
CA GLU A 105 -0.74 3.08 11.61
C GLU A 105 -1.82 3.99 11.02
N ARG A 106 -1.44 5.18 10.51
CA ARG A 106 -2.36 6.07 9.78
C ARG A 106 -2.94 5.38 8.54
N ALA A 107 -2.11 4.73 7.74
CA ALA A 107 -2.56 3.96 6.57
C ALA A 107 -3.51 2.82 6.96
N LEU A 108 -3.19 2.07 8.03
CA LEU A 108 -4.05 1.00 8.53
C LEU A 108 -5.41 1.54 8.97
N GLY A 109 -5.42 2.65 9.71
CA GLY A 109 -6.64 3.30 10.19
C GLY A 109 -7.51 3.84 9.06
N ALA A 110 -6.90 4.46 8.05
CA ALA A 110 -7.59 4.95 6.86
C ALA A 110 -8.26 3.81 6.10
N ILE A 111 -7.51 2.75 5.78
CA ILE A 111 -8.04 1.61 5.03
C ILE A 111 -9.16 0.91 5.80
N ARG A 112 -8.98 0.66 7.11
CA ARG A 112 -10.04 0.04 7.94
C ARG A 112 -11.30 0.89 8.06
N ARG A 113 -11.19 2.23 7.95
CA ARG A 113 -12.36 3.10 7.92
C ARG A 113 -13.16 2.87 6.64
N HIS A 114 -12.50 2.86 5.49
CA HIS A 114 -13.15 2.60 4.21
C HIS A 114 -13.73 1.19 4.11
N LEU A 115 -13.00 0.16 4.56
CA LEU A 115 -13.52 -1.23 4.55
C LEU A 115 -14.82 -1.38 5.37
N ARG A 116 -14.95 -0.67 6.49
CA ARG A 116 -16.18 -0.66 7.30
C ARG A 116 -17.34 0.06 6.59
N GLN A 117 -17.04 1.13 5.87
CA GLN A 117 -18.04 1.88 5.10
C GLN A 117 -18.55 1.06 3.91
N ASP A 118 -17.67 0.36 3.21
CA ASP A 118 -18.03 -0.50 2.09
C ASP A 118 -18.83 -1.73 2.52
N ALA A 119 -18.49 -2.33 3.68
CA ALA A 119 -19.25 -3.45 4.23
C ALA A 119 -20.70 -3.08 4.58
N GLY A 120 -20.97 -1.82 4.97
CA GLY A 120 -22.32 -1.34 5.26
C GLY A 120 -23.15 -0.97 4.03
N ARG A 121 -22.57 -1.00 2.82
CA ARG A 121 -23.27 -0.70 1.55
C ARG A 121 -23.70 -1.96 0.78
N ARG A 122 -23.32 -3.15 1.25
CA ARG A 122 -23.69 -4.45 0.67
C ARG A 122 -24.85 -5.06 1.43
#